data_AF-V5H600-F1
#
_entry.id   AF-V5H600-F1
#
_cell.length_a   1.000
_cell.length_b   1.000
_cell.length_c   1.000
_cell.angle_alpha   90.00
_cell.angle_beta   90.00
_cell.angle_gamma   90.00
#
_symmetry.space_group_name_H-M   'P 1'
#
loop_
_entity.id
_entity.type
_entity.pdbx_description
1 polymer ?
#
loop_
_entity_poly.entity_id
_entity_poly.type
_entity_poly.pdbx_seq_one_letter_code
_entity_poly.pdbx_strand_id
1 'polypeptide(L)'
;LGCLRFNHCPGRSAVTGIKNTYTNADKLLAAAEELAHTGECDPDEIYSVAHELEAHVTSFAARVEQRRRRLDLAVLFYTHEKELGNWVDELRQELQGDESVAEGLEATERL
;
A
#
# COMPACT_ATOMS: atom_id res chain seq x y z
N LEU A 1 -12.77 8.01 -27.90
CA LEU A 1 -12.33 7.10 -26.82
C LEU A 1 -10.80 7.08 -26.68
N GLY A 2 -10.11 8.19 -26.98
CA GLY A 2 -8.66 8.19 -27.25
C GLY A 2 -7.75 8.69 -26.13
N CYS A 3 -8.15 8.69 -24.87
CA CYS A 3 -7.25 9.06 -23.78
C CYS A 3 -7.45 8.09 -22.63
N LEU A 4 -6.34 7.73 -21.98
CA LEU A 4 -6.28 6.82 -20.82
C LEU A 4 -6.20 5.32 -21.17
N ARG A 5 -5.19 4.97 -21.99
CA ARG A 5 -4.48 3.72 -21.71
C ARG A 5 -3.99 3.83 -20.26
N PHE A 6 -4.56 3.03 -19.36
CA PHE A 6 -4.22 2.92 -17.92
C PHE A 6 -2.72 2.66 -17.63
N ASN A 7 -1.91 2.60 -18.68
CA ASN A 7 -0.47 2.53 -18.67
C ASN A 7 0.26 3.71 -17.99
N HIS A 8 -0.39 4.83 -17.69
CA HIS A 8 0.27 6.01 -17.13
C HIS A 8 -0.02 6.30 -15.64
N CYS A 9 -0.67 5.39 -14.90
CA CYS A 9 -0.83 5.56 -13.44
C CYS A 9 0.52 5.33 -12.72
N PRO A 10 1.04 6.30 -11.94
CA PRO A 10 2.30 6.17 -11.21
C PRO A 10 2.09 5.28 -9.98
N GLY A 11 2.33 3.98 -10.14
CA GLY A 11 2.19 3.00 -9.04
C GLY A 11 2.51 1.56 -9.42
N ARG A 12 3.22 1.34 -10.54
CA ARG A 12 3.33 0.06 -11.25
C ARG A 12 4.05 -1.07 -10.47
N SER A 13 4.60 -0.81 -9.28
CA SER A 13 5.42 -1.78 -8.54
C SER A 13 4.74 -2.59 -7.44
N ALA A 14 3.45 -2.43 -7.12
CA ALA A 14 2.89 -3.18 -6.00
C ALA A 14 1.46 -3.66 -6.21
N VAL A 15 1.29 -4.98 -6.02
CA VAL A 15 0.06 -5.77 -5.91
C VAL A 15 -0.51 -6.30 -7.24
N THR A 16 -0.18 -7.56 -7.53
CA THR A 16 -0.65 -8.40 -8.65
C THR A 16 -2.17 -8.38 -8.85
N GLY A 17 -2.96 -8.16 -7.79
CA GLY A 17 -4.42 -8.05 -7.87
C GLY A 17 -4.93 -6.83 -8.65
N ILE A 18 -4.27 -5.67 -8.52
CA ILE A 18 -4.66 -4.43 -9.21
C ILE A 18 -4.41 -4.58 -10.72
N LYS A 19 -3.31 -5.24 -11.09
CA LYS A 19 -2.93 -5.47 -12.49
C LYS A 19 -3.97 -6.31 -13.23
N ASN A 20 -4.58 -7.28 -12.56
CA ASN A 20 -5.65 -8.11 -13.14
C ASN A 20 -6.94 -7.31 -13.35
N THR A 21 -7.32 -6.44 -12.39
CA THR A 21 -8.49 -5.55 -12.53
C THR A 21 -8.33 -4.59 -13.71
N TYR A 22 -7.16 -3.96 -13.86
CA TYR A 22 -6.88 -3.08 -15.01
C TYR A 22 -6.89 -3.84 -16.33
N THR A 23 -6.20 -4.99 -16.39
CA THR A 23 -6.15 -5.79 -17.62
C THR A 23 -7.54 -6.27 -18.04
N ASN A 24 -8.41 -6.58 -17.09
CA ASN A 24 -9.78 -6.98 -17.38
C ASN A 24 -10.63 -5.78 -17.82
N ALA A 25 -10.48 -4.62 -17.20
CA ALA A 25 -11.13 -3.39 -17.62
C ALA A 25 -10.72 -2.97 -19.04
N ASP A 26 -9.42 -3.04 -19.37
CA ASP A 26 -8.90 -2.78 -20.72
C ASP A 26 -9.57 -3.68 -21.78
N LYS A 27 -9.73 -4.98 -21.47
CA LYS A 27 -10.40 -5.93 -22.36
C LYS A 27 -11.89 -5.61 -22.53
N LEU A 28 -12.57 -5.24 -21.44
CA LEU A 28 -13.99 -4.87 -21.48
C LEU A 28 -14.22 -3.59 -22.28
N LEU A 29 -13.35 -2.59 -22.12
CA LEU A 29 -13.43 -1.34 -22.88
C LEU A 29 -13.17 -1.56 -24.37
N ALA A 30 -12.17 -2.40 -24.72
CA ALA A 30 -11.93 -2.77 -26.11
C ALA A 30 -13.12 -3.53 -26.72
N ALA A 31 -13.72 -4.46 -25.98
CA ALA A 31 -14.92 -5.19 -26.44
C ALA A 31 -16.13 -4.27 -26.59
N ALA A 32 -16.30 -3.29 -25.70
CA ALA A 32 -17.35 -2.27 -25.81
C ALA A 32 -17.14 -1.39 -27.04
N GLU A 33 -15.89 -1.00 -27.34
CA GLU A 33 -15.58 -0.23 -28.54
C GLU A 33 -15.93 -1.02 -29.81
N GLU A 34 -15.53 -2.28 -29.92
CA GLU A 34 -15.93 -3.14 -31.06
C GLU A 34 -17.44 -3.27 -31.18
N LEU A 35 -18.15 -3.50 -30.07
CA LEU A 35 -19.61 -3.62 -30.05
C LEU A 35 -20.32 -2.34 -30.51
N ALA A 36 -19.80 -1.17 -30.16
CA ALA A 36 -20.34 0.11 -30.63
C ALA A 36 -20.14 0.31 -32.15
N HIS A 37 -19.12 -0.31 -32.74
CA HIS A 37 -18.84 -0.22 -34.18
C HIS A 37 -19.60 -1.24 -35.03
N THR A 38 -20.18 -2.30 -34.44
CA THR A 38 -20.97 -3.29 -35.20
C THR A 38 -22.31 -2.72 -35.70
N GLY A 39 -22.81 -1.66 -35.05
CA GLY A 39 -24.12 -1.07 -35.33
C GLY A 39 -25.32 -1.90 -34.83
N GLU A 40 -25.08 -2.98 -34.10
CA GLU A 40 -26.13 -3.83 -33.52
C GLU A 40 -26.75 -3.25 -32.24
N CYS A 41 -26.11 -2.23 -31.67
CA CYS A 41 -26.50 -1.57 -30.42
C CYS A 41 -26.35 -0.05 -30.56
N ASP A 42 -27.03 0.70 -29.69
CA ASP A 42 -26.84 2.15 -29.60
C ASP A 42 -25.43 2.47 -29.07
N PRO A 43 -24.56 3.12 -29.87
CA PRO A 43 -23.20 3.45 -29.46
C PRO A 43 -23.17 4.36 -28.23
N ASP A 44 -24.14 5.26 -28.07
CA ASP A 44 -24.16 6.23 -26.98
C ASP A 44 -24.41 5.53 -25.62
N GLU A 45 -25.28 4.52 -25.60
CA GLU A 45 -25.50 3.69 -24.41
C GLU A 45 -24.25 2.88 -24.05
N ILE A 46 -23.58 2.29 -25.05
CA ILE A 46 -22.35 1.51 -24.83
C ILE A 46 -21.25 2.41 -24.26
N TYR A 47 -21.05 3.60 -24.83
CA TYR A 47 -20.04 4.53 -24.36
C TYR A 47 -20.35 5.08 -22.97
N SER A 48 -21.61 5.31 -22.63
CA SER A 48 -22.01 5.69 -21.28
C SER A 48 -21.58 4.64 -20.25
N VAL A 49 -21.87 3.35 -20.50
CA VAL A 49 -21.48 2.25 -19.61
C VAL A 49 -19.96 2.08 -19.53
N ALA A 50 -19.26 2.20 -20.67
CA ALA A 50 -17.81 2.15 -20.71
C ALA A 50 -17.16 3.26 -19.86
N HIS A 51 -17.72 4.47 -19.90
CA HIS A 51 -17.23 5.60 -19.12
C HIS A 51 -17.49 5.42 -17.62
N GLU A 52 -18.63 4.85 -17.24
CA GLU A 52 -18.92 4.50 -15.85
C GLU A 52 -17.93 3.44 -15.30
N LEU A 53 -17.63 2.42 -16.11
CA LEU A 53 -16.62 1.41 -15.78
C LEU A 53 -15.24 2.04 -15.55
N GLU A 54 -14.83 2.95 -16.44
CA GLU A 54 -13.56 3.67 -16.31
C GLU A 54 -13.49 4.52 -15.02
N ALA A 55 -14.56 5.23 -14.70
CA ALA A 55 -14.66 6.00 -13.46
C ALA A 55 -14.56 5.10 -12.22
N HIS A 56 -15.24 3.96 -12.23
CA HIS A 56 -15.19 2.98 -11.14
C HIS A 56 -13.80 2.37 -10.94
N VAL A 57 -13.13 1.97 -12.03
CA VAL A 57 -11.78 1.38 -11.97
C VAL A 57 -10.76 2.41 -11.46
N THR A 58 -10.86 3.66 -11.91
CA THR A 58 -10.00 4.76 -11.45
C THR A 58 -10.21 5.04 -9.96
N SER A 59 -11.47 5.12 -9.54
CA SER A 59 -11.85 5.34 -8.14
C SER A 59 -11.39 4.19 -7.22
N PHE A 60 -11.54 2.94 -7.68
CA PHE A 60 -11.04 1.76 -6.99
C PHE A 60 -9.52 1.82 -6.80
N ALA A 61 -8.78 2.10 -7.86
CA ALA A 61 -7.33 2.16 -7.81
C ALA A 61 -6.82 3.24 -6.86
N ALA A 62 -7.42 4.44 -6.88
CA ALA A 62 -7.09 5.50 -5.95
C ALA A 62 -7.26 5.06 -4.49
N ARG A 63 -8.34 4.34 -4.17
CA ARG A 63 -8.58 3.82 -2.82
C ARG A 63 -7.56 2.75 -2.41
N VAL A 64 -7.21 1.84 -3.32
CA VAL A 64 -6.22 0.79 -3.04
C VAL A 64 -4.84 1.40 -2.79
N GLU A 65 -4.43 2.35 -3.62
CA GLU A 65 -3.17 3.07 -3.45
C GLU A 65 -3.12 3.86 -2.14
N GLN A 66 -4.21 4.55 -1.78
CA GLN A 66 -4.32 5.24 -0.50
C GLN A 66 -4.22 4.28 0.69
N ARG A 67 -4.83 3.09 0.58
CA ARG A 67 -4.72 2.04 1.62
C ARG A 67 -3.31 1.51 1.73
N ARG A 68 -2.62 1.26 0.60
CA ARG A 68 -1.23 0.81 0.59
C ARG A 68 -0.32 1.79 1.31
N ARG A 69 -0.40 3.08 0.98
CA ARG A 69 0.40 4.14 1.65
C ARG A 69 0.18 4.16 3.16
N ARG A 70 -1.07 4.01 3.61
CA ARG A 70 -1.37 3.93 5.06
C ARG A 70 -0.71 2.72 5.71
N LEU A 71 -0.72 1.56 5.04
CA LEU A 71 -0.07 0.35 5.55
C LEU A 71 1.45 0.50 5.56
N ASP A 72 2.04 1.07 4.52
CA ASP A 72 3.49 1.32 4.45
C ASP A 72 3.95 2.22 5.60
N LEU A 73 3.20 3.30 5.89
CA LEU A 73 3.47 4.18 7.03
C LEU A 73 3.30 3.48 8.38
N ALA A 74 2.26 2.65 8.52
CA ALA A 74 2.03 1.89 9.74
C ALA A 74 3.17 0.90 10.01
N VAL A 75 3.62 0.17 8.98
CA VAL A 75 4.75 -0.74 9.09
C VAL A 75 5.99 0.02 9.55
N LEU A 76 6.33 1.14 8.88
CA LEU A 76 7.47 1.97 9.26
C LEU A 76 7.38 2.45 10.72
N PHE A 77 6.20 2.94 11.13
CA PHE A 77 5.97 3.43 12.47
C PHE A 77 6.17 2.33 13.53
N TYR A 78 5.53 1.17 13.37
CA TYR A 78 5.62 0.08 14.34
C TYR A 78 6.98 -0.63 14.33
N THR A 79 7.70 -0.61 13.21
CA THR A 79 9.09 -1.05 13.18
C THR A 79 9.95 -0.16 14.07
N HIS A 80 9.87 1.15 13.90
CA HIS A 80 10.68 2.08 14.70
C HIS A 80 10.26 2.14 16.17
N GLU A 81 8.96 2.04 16.45
CA GLU A 81 8.45 1.97 17.83
C GLU A 81 9.05 0.76 18.58
N LYS A 82 9.12 -0.40 17.94
CA LYS A 82 9.78 -1.59 18.50
C LYS A 82 11.28 -1.45 18.66
N GLU A 83 11.96 -0.88 17.67
CA GLU A 83 13.41 -0.63 17.75
C GLU A 83 13.75 0.28 18.94
N LEU A 84 12.99 1.37 19.10
CA LEU A 84 13.13 2.28 20.24
C LEU A 84 12.84 1.58 21.57
N GLY A 85 11.78 0.76 21.64
CA GLY A 85 11.46 -0.03 22.82
C GLY A 85 12.61 -0.95 23.24
N ASN A 86 13.17 -1.69 22.28
CA ASN A 86 14.30 -2.58 22.51
C ASN A 86 15.53 -1.81 23.01
N TRP A 87 15.88 -0.68 22.39
CA TRP A 87 17.01 0.14 22.85
C TRP A 87 16.80 0.69 24.26
N VAL A 88 15.57 1.08 24.62
CA VAL A 88 15.25 1.52 25.98
C VAL A 88 15.40 0.38 26.98
N ASP A 89 14.95 -0.83 26.63
CA ASP A 89 15.06 -2.00 27.49
C ASP A 89 16.53 -2.42 27.67
N GLU A 90 17.34 -2.38 26.62
CA GLU A 90 18.79 -2.61 26.67
C GLU A 90 19.48 -1.61 27.61
N LEU A 91 19.22 -0.31 27.45
CA LEU A 91 19.78 0.73 28.32
C LEU A 91 19.38 0.56 29.79
N ARG A 92 18.14 0.12 30.05
CA ARG A 92 17.68 -0.16 31.43
C ARG A 92 18.41 -1.35 32.03
N GLN A 93 18.67 -2.39 31.24
CA GLN A 93 19.42 -3.56 31.70
C GLN A 93 20.89 -3.21 31.98
N GLU A 94 21.53 -2.42 31.11
CA GLU A 94 22.90 -1.93 31.33
C GLU A 94 23.01 -1.12 32.63
N LEU A 95 22.08 -0.18 32.86
CA LEU A 95 22.08 0.63 34.08
C LEU A 95 21.89 -0.22 35.35
N GLN A 96 20.96 -1.18 35.34
CA GLN A 96 20.75 -2.10 36.46
C GLN A 96 21.96 -3.01 36.70
N GLY A 97 22.64 -3.42 35.64
CA GLY A 97 23.89 -4.17 35.73
C GLY A 97 25.00 -3.38 36.41
N ASP A 98 25.19 -2.12 36.02
CA ASP A 98 26.20 -1.24 36.60
C ASP A 98 25.94 -0.91 38.08
N GLU A 99 24.69 -0.66 38.46
CA GLU A 99 24.30 -0.46 39.88
C GLU A 99 24.60 -1.71 40.73
N SER A 100 24.27 -2.90 40.21
CA SER A 100 24.55 -4.17 40.90
C SER A 100 26.06 -4.43 41.08
N VAL A 101 26.88 -4.03 40.10
CA VAL A 101 28.34 -4.19 40.18
C VAL A 101 28.93 -3.22 41.19
N ALA A 102 28.46 -1.97 41.22
CA ALA A 102 28.88 -0.97 42.20
C ALA A 102 28.57 -1.40 43.64
N GLU A 103 27.35 -1.90 43.91
CA GLU A 103 26.98 -2.40 45.23
C GLU A 103 27.83 -3.61 45.68
N GLY A 104 28.16 -4.51 44.75
CA GLY A 104 29.05 -5.65 45.03
C GLY A 104 30.48 -5.23 45.37
N LEU A 105 31.00 -4.20 44.70
CA LEU A 105 32.33 -3.63 44.98
C LEU A 105 32.37 -2.94 46.35
N GLU A 106 31.35 -2.14 46.69
CA GLU A 106 31.24 -1.54 48.02
C GLU A 106 31.08 -2.59 49.14
N ALA A 107 30.36 -3.68 48.87
CA ALA A 107 30.19 -4.78 49.83
C ALA A 107 31.50 -5.56 50.06
N THR A 108 32.33 -5.69 49.02
CA THR A 108 33.66 -6.34 49.12
C THR A 108 34.71 -5.44 49.77
N GLU A 109 34.64 -4.11 49.62
CA GLU A 109 35.52 -3.16 50.31
C GLU A 109 35.23 -3.08 51.82
N ARG A 110 34.05 -3.50 52.26
CA ARG A 110 33.63 -3.52 53.69
C ARG A 110 33.99 -4.81 54.45
N LEU A 111 34.58 -5.80 53.79
CA LEU A 111 35.05 -7.06 54.37
C LEU A 111 36.57 -7.05 54.56
#